data_AF-A0AAX1TYD6-F1
#
_entry.id   AF-A0AAX1TYD6-F1
#
_cell.length_a   1.000
_cell.length_b   1.000
_cell.length_c   1.000
_cell.angle_alpha   90.00
_cell.angle_beta   90.00
_cell.angle_gamma   90.00
#
_symmetry.space_group_name_H-M   'P 1'
#
loop_
_entity.id
_entity.type
_entity.pdbx_description
1 polymer ?
#
loop_
_entity_poly.entity_id
_entity_poly.type
_entity_poly.pdbx_seq_one_letter_code
_entity_poly.pdbx_strand_id
1 'polypeptide(L)'
;MEEGERIMGMEIRPVYAGESMAWLVTSTDNAPEVWTLNKVALIRSVRPVPCWKCGYKTIQTGLFLELAGRDGYRCRIVSWSGVDKAGLLSQAFRRLLDVNWGVRPKYSKSMGCEYLAGVCPHCGAIQGDNFVYGNCQSRGGAFSDPEDRSQLAAFPLPSFVGDRPQSLDWAFGRFTLEVEPRRIVFREPLMLPGGAWPWRMNR
;
A
#
# COMPACT_ATOMS: atom_id res chain seq x y z
N MET A 1 48.12 24.76 21.49
CA MET A 1 47.99 23.43 20.88
C MET A 1 47.31 22.55 21.90
N GLU A 2 46.08 22.15 21.62
CA GLU A 2 45.54 20.83 21.96
C GLU A 2 44.34 20.67 21.02
N GLU A 3 44.56 19.93 19.94
CA GLU A 3 43.56 19.56 18.96
C GLU A 3 42.55 18.64 19.63
N GLY A 4 41.28 19.04 19.67
CA GLY A 4 40.20 18.16 20.08
C GLY A 4 40.11 16.97 19.14
N GLU A 5 40.20 15.76 19.70
CA GLU A 5 40.07 14.50 18.97
C GLU A 5 38.74 14.45 18.22
N ARG A 6 38.81 14.30 16.90
CA ARG A 6 37.67 13.96 16.05
C ARG A 6 37.59 12.45 15.89
N ILE A 7 36.53 11.85 16.41
CA ILE A 7 36.18 10.45 16.13
C ILE A 7 34.81 10.46 15.44
N MET A 8 34.74 9.93 14.21
CA MET A 8 33.48 9.62 13.50
C MET A 8 32.52 10.80 13.22
N GLY A 9 33.03 12.02 13.04
CA GLY A 9 32.21 13.16 12.56
C GLY A 9 31.18 13.72 13.55
N MET A 10 31.19 13.28 14.81
CA MET A 10 30.45 13.91 15.90
C MET A 10 31.38 14.87 16.65
N GLU A 11 31.06 16.16 16.66
CA GLU A 11 31.66 17.13 17.59
C GLU A 11 31.12 16.87 19.00
N ILE A 12 31.99 16.40 19.91
CA ILE A 12 31.67 16.34 21.33
C ILE A 12 31.99 17.71 21.92
N ARG A 13 30.96 18.48 22.30
CA ARG A 13 31.12 19.74 23.02
C ARG A 13 30.77 19.56 24.50
N PRO A 14 31.59 20.04 25.44
CA PRO A 14 31.23 20.05 26.85
C PRO A 14 30.02 20.97 27.06
N VAL A 15 29.00 20.47 27.76
CA VAL A 15 27.80 21.25 28.11
C VAL A 15 28.00 21.84 29.49
N TYR A 16 27.88 23.16 29.61
CA TYR A 16 28.00 23.85 30.90
C TYR A 16 26.61 24.14 31.49
N ALA A 17 26.50 24.05 32.81
CA ALA A 17 25.25 24.31 33.52
C ALA A 17 24.76 25.74 33.25
N GLY A 18 23.60 25.88 32.60
CA GLY A 18 23.00 27.17 32.24
C GLY A 18 23.02 27.51 30.74
N GLU A 19 23.66 26.69 29.90
CA GLU A 19 23.58 26.87 28.44
C GLU A 19 22.23 26.43 27.87
N SER A 20 21.66 27.24 26.97
CA SER A 20 20.44 26.92 26.26
C SER A 20 20.66 25.71 25.34
N MET A 21 19.92 24.63 25.60
CA MET A 21 19.92 23.41 24.78
C MET A 21 19.20 23.57 23.43
N ALA A 22 19.14 24.78 22.86
CA ALA A 22 18.46 25.03 21.58
C ALA A 22 19.07 24.20 20.42
N TRP A 23 20.34 23.79 20.53
CA TRP A 23 21.02 22.90 19.59
C TRP A 23 20.62 21.42 19.73
N LEU A 24 19.99 21.04 20.85
CA LEU A 24 19.44 19.71 21.13
C LEU A 24 18.08 19.50 20.46
N VAL A 25 17.55 20.54 19.79
CA VAL A 25 16.57 20.36 18.71
C VAL A 25 17.34 19.81 17.51
N THR A 26 17.79 18.56 17.64
CA THR A 26 18.23 17.76 16.50
C THR A 26 17.06 17.71 15.54
N SER A 27 17.22 18.37 14.39
CA SER A 27 16.37 18.31 13.20
C SER A 27 15.49 17.05 13.18
N THR A 28 14.18 17.25 13.38
CA THR A 28 13.18 16.20 13.15
C THR A 28 13.00 15.90 11.66
N ASP A 29 13.77 16.53 10.78
CA ASP A 29 13.60 16.45 9.32
C ASP A 29 14.06 15.10 8.76
N ASN A 30 14.79 14.30 9.55
CA ASN A 30 15.28 12.97 9.18
C ASN A 30 14.68 11.81 10.02
N ALA A 31 13.71 12.07 10.90
CA ALA A 31 13.05 10.98 11.60
C ALA A 31 12.15 10.21 10.61
N PRO A 32 12.18 8.87 10.57
CA PRO A 32 11.33 8.11 9.67
C PRO A 32 9.86 8.43 9.94
N GLU A 33 9.12 8.70 8.87
CA GLU A 33 7.72 9.06 8.98
C GLU A 33 6.91 7.87 9.52
N VAL A 34 6.22 8.09 10.64
CA VAL A 34 5.37 7.08 11.28
C VAL A 34 3.91 7.39 11.03
N TRP A 35 3.14 6.33 10.81
CA TRP A 35 1.75 6.40 10.41
C TRP A 35 0.90 5.51 11.32
N THR A 36 -0.25 6.03 11.74
CA THR A 36 -1.31 5.24 12.37
C THR A 36 -2.24 4.72 11.30
N LEU A 37 -2.49 3.40 11.28
CA LEU A 37 -3.45 2.79 10.37
C LEU A 37 -4.86 2.91 10.95
N ASN A 38 -5.67 3.83 10.43
CA ASN A 38 -7.05 4.03 10.89
C ASN A 38 -8.01 3.02 10.27
N LYS A 39 -7.86 2.76 8.97
CA LYS A 39 -8.70 1.82 8.24
C LYS A 39 -7.87 1.03 7.25
N VAL A 40 -8.19 -0.25 7.14
CA VAL A 40 -7.71 -1.14 6.08
C VAL A 40 -8.90 -1.85 5.45
N ALA A 41 -8.88 -1.96 4.12
CA ALA A 41 -9.96 -2.60 3.39
C ALA A 41 -9.47 -3.26 2.11
N LEU A 42 -10.17 -4.29 1.65
CA LEU A 42 -10.11 -4.69 0.25
C LEU A 42 -10.90 -3.65 -0.55
N ILE A 43 -10.25 -2.97 -1.48
CA ILE A 43 -10.91 -1.99 -2.35
C ILE A 43 -11.11 -2.60 -3.74
N ARG A 44 -12.26 -2.32 -4.34
CA ARG A 44 -12.56 -2.72 -5.72
C ARG A 44 -13.20 -1.61 -6.54
N SER A 45 -12.99 -1.64 -7.85
CA SER A 45 -13.72 -0.79 -8.76
C SER A 45 -15.20 -1.19 -8.81
N VAL A 46 -16.10 -0.20 -8.87
CA VAL A 46 -17.52 -0.46 -9.14
C VAL A 46 -17.74 -0.71 -10.62
N ARG A 47 -17.06 0.07 -11.47
CA ARG A 47 -17.08 -0.10 -12.92
C ARG A 47 -16.07 -1.18 -13.33
N PRO A 48 -16.45 -2.11 -14.22
CA PRO A 48 -15.50 -3.04 -14.80
C PRO A 48 -14.61 -2.35 -15.85
N VAL A 49 -13.37 -2.83 -15.96
CA VAL A 49 -12.38 -2.41 -16.94
C VAL A 49 -12.16 -3.57 -17.94
N PRO A 50 -12.15 -3.30 -19.26
CA PRO A 50 -11.95 -4.35 -20.25
C PRO A 50 -10.53 -4.91 -20.18
N CYS A 51 -10.41 -6.24 -20.23
CA CYS A 51 -9.12 -6.90 -20.31
C CYS A 51 -8.39 -6.50 -21.59
N TRP A 52 -7.15 -6.02 -21.47
CA TRP A 52 -6.36 -5.54 -22.62
C TRP A 52 -6.17 -6.59 -23.74
N LYS A 53 -6.17 -7.89 -23.40
CA LYS A 53 -5.98 -8.98 -24.36
C LYS A 53 -7.27 -9.45 -25.06
N CYS A 54 -8.38 -9.56 -24.33
CA CYS A 54 -9.59 -10.23 -24.82
C CYS A 54 -10.89 -9.43 -24.67
N GLY A 55 -10.82 -8.21 -24.12
CA GLY A 55 -11.98 -7.33 -23.92
C GLY A 55 -12.92 -7.73 -22.78
N TYR A 56 -12.77 -8.92 -22.18
CA TYR A 56 -13.61 -9.37 -21.07
C TYR A 56 -13.62 -8.35 -19.92
N LYS A 57 -14.80 -8.07 -19.37
CA LYS A 57 -15.00 -7.08 -18.31
C LYS A 57 -14.46 -7.61 -16.98
N THR A 58 -13.45 -6.95 -16.42
CA THR A 58 -12.78 -7.34 -15.17
C THR A 58 -12.98 -6.29 -14.09
N ILE A 59 -13.06 -6.72 -12.82
CA ILE A 59 -13.08 -5.81 -11.67
C ILE A 59 -11.65 -5.64 -11.17
N GLN A 60 -11.27 -4.40 -10.91
CA GLN A 60 -9.98 -4.10 -10.30
C GLN A 60 -10.06 -4.22 -8.79
N THR A 61 -8.99 -4.70 -8.17
CA THR A 61 -8.89 -4.80 -6.72
C THR A 61 -7.51 -4.38 -6.22
N GLY A 62 -7.45 -3.96 -4.96
CA GLY A 62 -6.23 -3.64 -4.25
C GLY A 62 -6.47 -3.58 -2.75
N LEU A 63 -5.46 -3.16 -2.01
CA LEU A 63 -5.56 -2.88 -0.58
C LEU A 63 -5.70 -1.38 -0.36
N PHE A 64 -6.75 -0.96 0.32
CA PHE A 64 -6.92 0.41 0.76
C PHE A 64 -6.39 0.61 2.18
N LEU A 65 -5.70 1.73 2.39
CA LEU A 65 -5.21 2.18 3.68
C LEU A 65 -5.62 3.64 3.92
N GLU A 66 -6.25 3.91 5.06
CA GLU A 66 -6.41 5.26 5.60
C GLU A 66 -5.36 5.45 6.71
N LEU A 67 -4.39 6.32 6.45
CA LEU A 67 -3.24 6.54 7.31
C LEU A 67 -3.30 7.94 7.91
N ALA A 68 -3.18 8.06 9.23
CA ALA A 68 -2.97 9.35 9.90
C ALA A 68 -1.48 9.54 10.20
N GLY A 69 -0.93 10.67 9.76
CA GLY A 69 0.42 11.11 10.03
C GLY A 69 0.45 12.54 10.55
N ARG A 70 1.65 13.10 10.67
CA ARG A 70 1.87 14.48 11.17
C ARG A 70 1.12 15.52 10.34
N ASP A 71 1.16 15.37 9.01
CA ASP A 71 0.61 16.35 8.07
C ASP A 71 -0.84 16.03 7.64
N GLY A 72 -1.52 15.15 8.38
CA GLY A 72 -2.92 14.79 8.18
C GLY A 72 -3.14 13.38 7.66
N TYR A 73 -4.29 13.18 7.01
CA TYR A 73 -4.74 11.87 6.56
C TYR A 73 -4.34 11.60 5.10
N ARG A 74 -3.84 10.40 4.84
CA ARG A 74 -3.56 9.88 3.50
C ARG A 74 -4.42 8.68 3.20
N CYS A 75 -5.11 8.72 2.07
CA CYS A 75 -5.85 7.58 1.53
C CYS A 75 -5.02 6.94 0.42
N ARG A 76 -4.56 5.70 0.63
CA ARG A 76 -3.66 5.00 -0.30
C ARG A 76 -4.31 3.73 -0.83
N ILE A 77 -4.10 3.45 -2.11
CA ILE A 77 -4.37 2.14 -2.72
C ILE A 77 -3.04 1.47 -3.05
N VAL A 78 -2.81 0.31 -2.44
CA VAL A 78 -1.64 -0.55 -2.62
C VAL A 78 -2.01 -1.76 -3.45
N SER A 79 -1.15 -2.13 -4.39
CA SER A 79 -1.36 -3.27 -5.27
C SER A 79 -1.08 -4.54 -4.51
N TRP A 80 -1.71 -5.62 -4.96
CA TRP A 80 -1.44 -6.92 -4.35
C TRP A 80 0.02 -7.31 -4.42
N SER A 81 0.76 -6.92 -5.47
CA SER A 81 2.21 -7.17 -5.54
C SER A 81 2.99 -6.40 -4.46
N GLY A 82 2.60 -5.15 -4.16
CA GLY A 82 3.20 -4.33 -3.10
C GLY A 82 2.93 -4.89 -1.72
N VAL A 83 1.68 -5.26 -1.43
CA VAL A 83 1.30 -5.89 -0.14
C VAL A 83 1.99 -7.23 0.03
N ASP A 84 2.15 -7.98 -1.05
CA ASP A 84 2.80 -9.28 -1.04
C ASP A 84 4.30 -9.18 -0.77
N LYS A 85 4.98 -8.21 -1.40
CA LYS A 85 6.39 -7.89 -1.14
C LYS A 85 6.62 -7.41 0.29
N ALA A 86 5.65 -6.70 0.88
CA ALA A 86 5.68 -6.32 2.29
C ALA A 86 5.52 -7.53 3.23
N GLY A 87 5.24 -8.73 2.70
CA GLY A 87 5.15 -9.96 3.48
C GLY A 87 3.88 -10.08 4.33
N LEU A 88 2.88 -9.22 4.10
CA LEU A 88 1.71 -9.11 4.97
C LEU A 88 0.68 -10.20 4.75
N LEU A 89 0.55 -10.74 3.54
CA LEU A 89 -0.58 -11.60 3.20
C LEU A 89 -0.43 -13.04 3.74
N SER A 90 -1.48 -13.51 4.41
CA SER A 90 -1.60 -14.92 4.78
C SER A 90 -1.83 -15.79 3.54
N GLN A 91 -1.47 -17.07 3.63
CA GLN A 91 -1.75 -18.03 2.56
C GLN A 91 -3.25 -18.25 2.35
N ALA A 92 -4.04 -18.23 3.43
CA ALA A 92 -5.49 -18.41 3.37
C ALA A 92 -6.15 -17.27 2.60
N PHE A 93 -5.73 -16.04 2.86
CA PHE A 93 -6.27 -14.87 2.18
C PHE A 93 -5.82 -14.79 0.72
N ARG A 94 -4.57 -15.16 0.40
CA ARG A 94 -4.11 -15.32 -0.99
C ARG A 94 -4.99 -16.30 -1.79
N ARG A 95 -5.42 -17.42 -1.19
CA ARG A 95 -6.36 -18.35 -1.84
C ARG A 95 -7.73 -17.71 -2.08
N LEU A 96 -8.24 -16.97 -1.10
CA LEU A 96 -9.50 -16.24 -1.23
C LEU A 96 -9.43 -15.21 -2.36
N LEU A 97 -8.31 -14.49 -2.45
CA LEU A 97 -8.02 -13.53 -3.49
C LEU A 97 -8.01 -14.15 -4.90
N ASP A 98 -7.43 -15.33 -5.08
CA ASP A 98 -7.44 -16.06 -6.36
C ASP A 98 -8.87 -16.47 -6.75
N VAL A 99 -9.58 -17.15 -5.83
CA VAL A 99 -10.91 -17.71 -6.10
C VAL A 99 -11.92 -16.61 -6.44
N ASN A 100 -11.91 -15.49 -5.73
CA ASN A 100 -12.95 -14.47 -5.84
C ASN A 100 -12.62 -13.34 -6.83
N TRP A 101 -11.33 -13.04 -7.01
CA TRP A 101 -10.91 -11.88 -7.81
C TRP A 101 -9.77 -12.18 -8.79
N GLY A 102 -9.37 -13.44 -8.95
CA GLY A 102 -8.33 -13.84 -9.90
C GLY A 102 -6.98 -13.21 -9.58
N VAL A 103 -6.68 -12.99 -8.30
CA VAL A 103 -5.39 -12.44 -7.84
C VAL A 103 -4.48 -13.58 -7.40
N ARG A 104 -3.42 -13.84 -8.18
CA ARG A 104 -2.54 -15.00 -7.98
C ARG A 104 -1.14 -14.76 -8.54
N PRO A 105 -0.13 -15.53 -8.09
CA PRO A 105 1.21 -15.44 -8.65
C PRO A 105 1.21 -15.68 -10.15
N LYS A 106 1.87 -14.78 -10.89
CA LYS A 106 2.12 -14.93 -12.33
C LYS A 106 3.49 -14.39 -12.70
N TYR A 107 4.17 -15.12 -13.57
CA TYR A 107 5.42 -14.69 -14.17
C TYR A 107 5.16 -13.69 -15.31
N SER A 108 5.71 -12.47 -15.18
CA SER A 108 5.69 -11.48 -16.24
C SER A 108 7.00 -11.51 -17.02
N LYS A 109 6.92 -11.86 -18.30
CA LYS A 109 8.08 -11.84 -19.21
C LYS A 109 8.71 -10.46 -19.34
N SER A 110 7.89 -9.40 -19.34
CA SER A 110 8.36 -8.02 -19.45
C SER A 110 9.09 -7.54 -18.19
N MET A 111 8.69 -8.03 -17.01
CA MET A 111 9.33 -7.68 -15.74
C MET A 111 10.45 -8.66 -15.36
N GLY A 112 10.52 -9.83 -16.00
CA GLY A 112 11.49 -10.88 -15.70
C GLY A 112 11.27 -11.59 -14.36
N CYS A 113 10.11 -11.39 -13.70
CA CYS A 113 9.86 -11.93 -12.36
C CYS A 113 8.41 -12.39 -12.16
N GLU A 114 8.21 -13.23 -11.15
CA GLU A 114 6.88 -13.58 -10.63
C GLU A 114 6.44 -12.57 -9.57
N TYR A 115 5.17 -12.21 -9.60
CA TYR A 115 4.53 -11.40 -8.56
C TYR A 115 3.04 -11.72 -8.45
N LEU A 116 2.44 -11.34 -7.32
CA LEU A 116 1.01 -11.47 -7.09
C LEU A 116 0.25 -10.45 -7.97
N ALA A 117 -0.48 -10.94 -8.96
CA ALA A 117 -1.10 -10.10 -9.99
C ALA A 117 -2.60 -10.41 -10.13
N GLY A 118 -3.39 -9.38 -10.45
CA GLY A 118 -4.73 -9.60 -10.99
C GLY A 118 -4.63 -10.21 -12.38
N VAL A 119 -5.44 -11.24 -12.66
CA VAL A 119 -5.52 -11.88 -13.98
C VAL A 119 -6.94 -11.85 -14.53
N CYS A 120 -7.04 -11.79 -15.85
CA CYS A 120 -8.33 -11.92 -16.51
C CYS A 120 -8.90 -13.33 -16.24
N PRO A 121 -10.14 -13.45 -15.72
CA PRO A 121 -10.75 -14.75 -15.45
C PRO A 121 -11.08 -15.51 -16.75
N HIS A 122 -11.23 -14.79 -17.87
CA HIS A 122 -11.55 -15.38 -19.17
C HIS A 122 -10.31 -15.92 -19.90
N CYS A 123 -9.26 -15.10 -20.07
CA CYS A 123 -8.10 -15.48 -20.90
C CYS A 123 -6.79 -15.67 -20.11
N GLY A 124 -6.81 -15.49 -18.79
CA GLY A 124 -5.64 -15.64 -17.91
C GLY A 124 -4.56 -14.57 -18.08
N ALA A 125 -4.77 -13.55 -18.92
CA ALA A 125 -3.81 -12.48 -19.13
C ALA A 125 -3.57 -11.70 -17.84
N ILE A 126 -2.29 -11.45 -17.53
CA ILE A 126 -1.89 -10.58 -16.44
C ILE A 126 -2.47 -9.20 -16.71
N GLN A 127 -3.31 -8.75 -15.79
CA GLN A 127 -3.76 -7.36 -15.74
C GLN A 127 -2.68 -6.56 -14.98
N GLY A 128 -2.18 -7.09 -13.86
CA GLY A 128 -0.97 -6.58 -13.18
C GLY A 128 -1.15 -5.22 -12.51
N ASP A 129 -0.04 -4.64 -12.04
CA ASP A 129 -0.03 -3.38 -11.26
C ASP A 129 -0.38 -2.14 -12.08
N ASN A 130 -0.39 -2.27 -13.42
CA ASN A 130 -0.86 -1.24 -14.34
C ASN A 130 -2.29 -0.79 -13.98
N PHE A 131 -3.10 -1.70 -13.43
CA PHE A 131 -4.49 -1.44 -13.04
C PHE A 131 -4.60 -0.53 -11.81
N VAL A 132 -3.53 -0.35 -11.04
CA VAL A 132 -3.48 0.56 -9.87
C VAL A 132 -2.62 1.80 -10.12
N TYR A 133 -1.55 1.72 -10.92
CA TYR A 133 -0.57 2.84 -11.06
C TYR A 133 -0.39 3.41 -12.45
N GLY A 134 -0.75 2.66 -13.48
CA GLY A 134 -0.46 3.07 -14.85
C GLY A 134 -1.72 3.55 -15.54
N ASN A 135 -1.66 4.73 -16.15
CA ASN A 135 -2.44 5.01 -17.35
C ASN A 135 -1.58 4.79 -18.59
N CYS A 136 -0.79 3.71 -18.60
CA CYS A 136 0.14 3.44 -19.69
C CYS A 136 -0.64 3.28 -21.00
N GLN A 137 -0.30 4.10 -22.00
CA GLN A 137 -0.99 4.17 -23.29
C GLN A 137 -2.50 4.45 -23.17
N SER A 138 -2.92 5.23 -22.17
CA SER A 138 -4.34 5.52 -21.90
C SER A 138 -5.18 4.26 -21.57
N ARG A 139 -4.54 3.21 -21.07
CA ARG A 139 -5.17 1.95 -20.66
C ARG A 139 -5.21 1.78 -19.14
N GLY A 140 -5.13 2.88 -18.41
CA GLY A 140 -5.41 2.89 -16.98
C GLY A 140 -6.84 2.44 -16.73
N GLY A 141 -7.08 1.93 -15.54
CA GLY A 141 -8.44 1.55 -15.15
C GLY A 141 -8.97 2.45 -14.07
N ALA A 142 -10.06 2.04 -13.43
CA ALA A 142 -10.83 2.84 -12.50
C ALA A 142 -10.03 3.45 -11.33
N PHE A 143 -8.89 2.86 -10.93
CA PHE A 143 -8.02 3.47 -9.93
C PHE A 143 -7.08 4.53 -10.51
N SER A 144 -6.41 4.23 -11.63
CA SER A 144 -5.29 5.02 -12.18
C SER A 144 -5.67 6.00 -13.28
N ASP A 145 -6.86 5.89 -13.87
CA ASP A 145 -7.37 6.83 -14.87
C ASP A 145 -7.69 8.18 -14.20
N PRO A 146 -6.96 9.27 -14.54
CA PRO A 146 -7.16 10.57 -13.94
C PRO A 146 -8.48 11.23 -14.36
N GLU A 147 -9.23 10.69 -15.32
CA GLU A 147 -10.57 11.17 -15.68
C GLU A 147 -11.68 10.36 -15.00
N ASP A 148 -11.36 9.18 -14.46
CA ASP A 148 -12.35 8.35 -13.78
C ASP A 148 -12.65 8.91 -12.37
N ARG A 149 -13.88 9.38 -12.18
CA ARG A 149 -14.41 9.88 -10.90
C ARG A 149 -15.32 8.88 -10.20
N SER A 150 -15.44 7.67 -10.72
CA SER A 150 -16.32 6.63 -10.19
C SER A 150 -15.97 6.32 -8.74
N GLN A 151 -17.02 5.96 -7.98
CA GLN A 151 -16.86 5.42 -6.64
C GLN A 151 -16.13 4.09 -6.66
N LEU A 152 -15.43 3.82 -5.57
CA LEU A 152 -14.70 2.60 -5.27
C LEU A 152 -15.34 1.97 -4.02
N ALA A 153 -15.62 0.67 -4.08
CA ALA A 153 -16.19 -0.04 -2.95
C ALA A 153 -15.06 -0.57 -2.06
N ALA A 154 -15.04 -0.16 -0.80
CA ALA A 154 -14.10 -0.62 0.21
C ALA A 154 -14.79 -1.59 1.17
N PHE A 155 -14.27 -2.80 1.29
CA PHE A 155 -14.74 -3.83 2.21
C PHE A 155 -13.77 -3.90 3.38
N PRO A 156 -14.16 -3.43 4.59
CA PRO A 156 -13.30 -3.41 5.75
C PRO A 156 -12.63 -4.76 6.01
N LEU A 157 -11.34 -4.70 6.34
CA LEU A 157 -10.55 -5.81 6.85
C LEU A 157 -10.09 -5.49 8.27
N PRO A 158 -9.77 -6.50 9.10
CA PRO A 158 -9.14 -6.27 10.40
C PRO A 158 -7.81 -5.52 10.25
N SER A 159 -7.42 -4.69 11.24
CA SER A 159 -6.09 -4.06 11.24
C SER A 159 -4.98 -5.12 11.35
N PHE A 160 -3.86 -4.92 10.62
CA PHE A 160 -2.66 -5.76 10.74
C PHE A 160 -1.66 -5.24 11.77
N VAL A 161 -1.91 -4.07 12.35
CA VAL A 161 -0.94 -3.37 13.21
C VAL A 161 -1.51 -2.77 14.50
N GLY A 162 -2.81 -2.95 14.75
CA GLY A 162 -3.51 -2.28 15.85
C GLY A 162 -3.44 -0.76 15.71
N ASP A 163 -3.42 -0.05 16.85
CA ASP A 163 -3.54 1.41 16.89
C ASP A 163 -2.18 2.13 17.04
N ARG A 164 -1.06 1.39 17.01
CA ARG A 164 0.27 1.98 17.24
C ARG A 164 0.83 2.58 15.94
N PRO A 165 1.35 3.83 15.98
CA PRO A 165 2.08 4.40 14.86
C PRO A 165 3.31 3.55 14.51
N GLN A 166 3.57 3.35 13.21
CA GLN A 166 4.81 2.74 12.75
C GLN A 166 5.18 3.19 11.34
N SER A 167 6.41 2.88 10.92
CA SER A 167 6.80 3.06 9.51
C SER A 167 5.98 2.13 8.62
N LEU A 168 5.39 2.73 7.59
CA LEU A 168 4.63 2.05 6.54
C LEU A 168 5.17 2.45 5.17
N ASP A 169 6.49 2.56 5.02
CA ASP A 169 7.15 3.08 3.82
C ASP A 169 6.71 2.34 2.54
N TRP A 170 6.41 1.05 2.66
CA TRP A 170 5.88 0.22 1.57
C TRP A 170 4.51 0.71 1.05
N ALA A 171 3.72 1.42 1.86
CA ALA A 171 2.46 2.07 1.48
C ALA A 171 2.66 3.38 0.69
N PHE A 172 3.89 3.86 0.56
CA PHE A 172 4.27 5.08 -0.16
C PHE A 172 5.24 4.81 -1.32
N GLY A 173 5.57 3.54 -1.58
CA GLY A 173 6.44 3.14 -2.68
C GLY A 173 5.82 3.31 -4.07
N ARG A 174 6.62 2.95 -5.10
CA ARG A 174 6.27 3.06 -6.54
C ARG A 174 4.98 2.33 -6.93
N PHE A 175 4.55 1.37 -6.12
CA PHE A 175 3.35 0.59 -6.34
C PHE A 175 2.26 0.97 -5.33
N THR A 176 2.03 2.28 -5.14
CA THR A 176 0.88 2.84 -4.40
C THR A 176 0.34 4.11 -5.05
N LEU A 177 -0.94 4.42 -4.83
CA LEU A 177 -1.66 5.55 -5.45
C LEU A 177 -2.38 6.33 -4.36
N GLU A 178 -2.34 7.66 -4.44
CA GLU A 178 -3.21 8.51 -3.62
C GLU A 178 -4.61 8.53 -4.20
N VAL A 179 -5.62 8.34 -3.35
CA VAL A 179 -7.02 8.40 -3.78
C VAL A 179 -7.77 9.44 -2.98
N GLU A 180 -8.62 10.21 -3.67
CA GLU A 180 -9.49 11.18 -3.02
C GLU A 180 -10.50 10.46 -2.10
N PRO A 181 -10.62 10.87 -0.82
CA PRO A 181 -11.50 10.20 0.15
C PRO A 181 -12.95 10.08 -0.32
N ARG A 182 -13.46 11.10 -1.03
CA ARG A 182 -14.84 11.14 -1.56
C ARG A 182 -15.16 10.01 -2.56
N ARG A 183 -14.14 9.38 -3.17
CA ARG A 183 -14.34 8.25 -4.07
C ARG A 183 -14.61 6.95 -3.32
N ILE A 184 -14.27 6.87 -2.04
CA ILE A 184 -14.32 5.62 -1.28
C ILE A 184 -15.69 5.48 -0.61
N VAL A 185 -16.36 4.37 -0.88
CA VAL A 185 -17.61 4.00 -0.23
C VAL A 185 -17.39 2.71 0.54
N PHE A 186 -17.40 2.82 1.86
CA PHE A 186 -17.32 1.66 2.74
C PHE A 186 -18.59 0.82 2.64
N ARG A 187 -18.39 -0.48 2.51
CA ARG A 187 -19.44 -1.50 2.51
C ARG A 187 -19.33 -2.32 3.78
N GLU A 188 -20.24 -3.28 3.93
CA GLU A 188 -20.13 -4.28 4.99
C GLU A 188 -18.77 -5.00 4.90
N PRO A 189 -18.18 -5.38 6.04
CA PRO A 189 -16.92 -6.13 6.08
C PRO A 189 -16.97 -7.38 5.20
N LEU A 190 -15.84 -7.71 4.58
CA LEU A 190 -15.74 -8.95 3.81
C LEU A 190 -15.90 -10.14 4.75
N MET A 191 -16.88 -11.01 4.47
CA MET A 191 -17.03 -12.26 5.20
C MET A 191 -15.86 -13.18 4.87
N LEU A 192 -14.99 -13.41 5.86
CA LEU A 192 -13.82 -14.28 5.73
C LEU A 192 -14.21 -15.71 6.17
N PRO A 193 -14.33 -16.67 5.24
CA PRO A 193 -14.72 -18.04 5.58
C PRO A 193 -13.68 -18.72 6.46
N GLY A 194 -14.14 -19.50 7.44
CA GLY A 194 -13.34 -20.50 8.16
C GLY A 194 -12.04 -19.98 8.81
N GLY A 195 -12.03 -18.76 9.33
CA GLY A 195 -10.84 -18.20 9.99
C GLY A 195 -9.73 -17.76 9.02
N ALA A 196 -10.07 -17.40 7.78
CA ALA A 196 -9.15 -16.83 6.79
C ALA A 196 -8.66 -15.43 7.19
N TRP A 197 -7.87 -15.34 8.26
CA TRP A 197 -7.23 -14.11 8.71
C TRP A 197 -6.39 -13.52 7.58
N PRO A 198 -6.55 -12.22 7.23
CA PRO A 198 -5.91 -11.68 6.03
C PRO A 198 -4.39 -11.62 6.12
N TRP A 199 -3.89 -11.49 7.35
CA TRP A 199 -2.50 -11.14 7.61
C TRP A 199 -1.67 -12.33 8.06
N ARG A 200 -0.37 -12.32 7.78
CA ARG A 200 0.54 -13.20 8.50
C ARG A 200 0.56 -12.77 9.95
N MET A 201 0.40 -13.72 10.86
CA MET A 201 0.76 -13.48 12.25
C MET A 201 2.29 -13.51 12.31
N ASN A 202 2.91 -12.41 12.74
CA ASN A 202 4.31 -12.48 13.19
C ASN A 202 4.31 -13.43 14.39
N ARG A 203 4.86 -14.62 14.22
CA ARG A 203 5.26 -15.47 15.34
C ARG A 203 6.63 -15.02 15.81
#